data_AF-A0A560G1V4-F1
#
_entry.id   AF-A0A560G1V4-F1
#
_cell.length_a   1.000
_cell.length_b   1.000
_cell.length_c   1.000
_cell.angle_alpha   90.00
_cell.angle_beta   90.00
_cell.angle_gamma   90.00
#
_symmetry.space_group_name_H-M   'P 1'
#
loop_
_entity.id
_entity.type
_entity.pdbx_description
1 polymer ?
#
loop_
_entity_poly.entity_id
_entity_poly.type
_entity_poly.pdbx_seq_one_letter_code
_entity_poly.pdbx_strand_id
1 'polypeptide(L)' 'MLKRHLRTAYNLTPDEYRAKWGLPSDYPMVAPSYAEQRSGLAKEIGLGSRTRVAKPKKGKNAA' A
#
# COMPACT_ATOMS: atom_id res chain seq x y z
N MET A 1 -10.15 4.80 6.68
CA MET A 1 -9.50 3.47 6.55
C MET A 1 -9.46 2.80 7.92
N LEU A 2 -9.93 1.55 8.00
CA LEU A 2 -10.01 0.77 9.24
C LEU A 2 -8.67 0.76 10.00
N LYS A 3 -7.53 0.60 9.30
CA LYS A 3 -6.18 0.65 9.91
C LYS A 3 -5.93 1.89 10.78
N ARG A 4 -6.36 3.07 10.34
CA ARG A 4 -6.19 4.31 11.11
C ARG A 4 -7.12 4.33 12.33
N HIS A 5 -8.36 3.89 12.14
CA HIS A 5 -9.35 3.82 13.22
C HIS A 5 -8.95 2.84 14.31
N LEU A 6 -8.43 1.66 13.96
CA LEU A 6 -7.90 0.68 14.90
C LEU A 6 -6.81 1.28 15.80
N ARG A 7 -5.88 2.02 15.20
CA ARG A 7 -4.80 2.66 15.97
C ARG A 7 -5.30 3.81 16.86
N THR A 8 -6.23 4.64 16.39
CA THR A 8 -6.67 5.82 17.15
C THR A 8 -7.73 5.53 18.20
N ALA A 9 -8.66 4.62 17.91
CA ALA A 9 -9.80 4.34 18.79
C ALA A 9 -9.54 3.17 19.74
N TYR A 10 -8.73 2.20 19.30
CA TYR A 10 -8.51 0.97 20.05
C TYR A 10 -7.04 0.70 20.39
N ASN A 11 -6.13 1.56 19.92
CA ASN A 11 -4.69 1.37 20.04
C ASN A 11 -4.20 -0.01 19.54
N LEU A 12 -4.95 -0.58 18.58
CA LEU A 12 -4.70 -1.91 18.01
C LEU A 12 -3.96 -1.81 16.69
N THR A 13 -3.06 -2.77 16.47
CA THR A 13 -2.48 -3.04 15.17
C THR A 13 -3.43 -3.86 14.30
N PRO A 14 -3.27 -3.81 12.97
CA PRO A 14 -4.05 -4.67 12.06
C PRO A 14 -3.86 -6.16 12.32
N ASP A 15 -2.72 -6.60 12.82
CA ASP A 15 -2.43 -8.01 13.07
C ASP A 15 -3.10 -8.51 14.36
N GLU A 16 -3.10 -7.69 15.42
CA GLU A 16 -3.89 -7.96 16.63
C GLU A 16 -5.39 -8.00 16.34
N TYR A 17 -5.87 -7.12 15.45
CA TYR A 17 -7.26 -7.16 14.98
C TYR A 17 -7.56 -8.44 14.19
N ARG A 18 -6.61 -9.00 13.44
CA ARG A 18 -6.84 -10.29 12.78
C ARG A 18 -6.86 -11.44 13.78
N ALA A 19 -5.89 -11.46 14.69
CA ALA A 19 -5.79 -12.50 15.71
C ALA A 19 -7.03 -12.56 16.61
N LYS A 20 -7.54 -11.40 17.04
CA LYS A 20 -8.70 -11.32 17.93
C LYS A 20 -10.01 -11.81 17.30
N TRP A 21 -10.12 -11.80 15.97
CA TRP A 21 -11.30 -12.28 15.24
C TRP A 21 -11.03 -13.51 14.37
N GLY A 22 -9.86 -14.14 14.48
CA GLY A 22 -9.51 -15.34 13.70
C GLY A 22 -9.45 -15.11 12.18
N LEU A 23 -9.12 -13.89 11.75
CA LEU A 23 -9.06 -13.53 10.33
C LEU A 23 -7.74 -14.01 9.69
N PRO A 24 -7.76 -14.45 8.42
CA PRO A 24 -6.56 -14.73 7.64
C PRO A 24 -5.61 -13.53 7.51
N SER A 25 -4.31 -13.79 7.36
CA SER A 25 -3.29 -12.73 7.24
C SER A 25 -3.47 -11.85 5.99
N ASP A 26 -4.04 -12.42 4.92
CA ASP A 26 -4.32 -11.71 3.66
C ASP A 26 -5.60 -10.86 3.72
N TYR A 27 -6.35 -10.93 4.82
CA TYR A 27 -7.64 -10.28 4.91
C TYR A 27 -7.51 -8.76 4.72
N PRO A 28 -8.27 -8.16 3.79
CA PRO A 28 -8.14 -6.76 3.45
C PRO A 28 -8.69 -5.87 4.57
N MET A 29 -7.82 -5.00 5.09
CA MET A 29 -8.17 -4.00 6.11
C MET A 29 -8.78 -2.72 5.54
N VAL A 30 -9.13 -2.73 4.27
CA VAL A 30 -9.81 -1.64 3.56
C VAL A 30 -10.73 -2.31 2.55
N ALA A 31 -11.92 -1.75 2.32
CA ALA A 31 -12.83 -2.32 1.34
C ALA A 31 -12.16 -2.34 -0.05
N PRO A 32 -12.21 -3.46 -0.80
CA PRO A 32 -11.59 -3.56 -2.13
C PRO A 32 -12.04 -2.45 -3.07
N SER A 33 -13.36 -2.17 -3.13
CA SER A 33 -13.92 -1.09 -3.96
C SER A 33 -13.39 0.30 -3.61
N TYR A 34 -13.08 0.55 -2.34
CA TYR A 34 -12.50 1.81 -1.90
C TYR A 34 -11.00 1.90 -2.25
N ALA A 35 -10.29 0.78 -2.23
CA ALA A 35 -8.90 0.69 -2.68
C ALA A 35 -8.79 0.97 -4.19
N GLU A 36 -9.71 0.43 -4.99
CA GLU A 36 -9.79 0.68 -6.44
C GLU A 36 -10.05 2.14 -6.77
N GLN A 37 -11.07 2.75 -6.13
CA GLN A 37 -11.37 4.18 -6.30
C GLN A 37 -10.18 5.07 -5.93
N ARG A 38 -9.50 4.78 -4.82
CA ARG A 38 -8.29 5.51 -4.41
C ARG A 38 -7.13 5.31 -5.37
N SER A 39 -6.98 4.12 -5.95
CA SER A 39 -5.95 3.84 -6.97
C SER A 39 -6.23 4.62 -8.26
N GLY A 40 -7.49 4.67 -8.71
CA GLY A 40 -7.90 5.46 -9.87
C GLY A 40 -7.60 6.95 -9.68
N LEU A 41 -8.02 7.52 -8.55
CA LEU A 41 -7.75 8.92 -8.22
C LEU A 41 -6.24 9.20 -8.14
N ALA A 42 -5.44 8.30 -7.54
CA ALA A 42 -4.00 8.47 -7.47
C ALA A 42 -3.33 8.52 -8.85
N LYS A 43 -3.80 7.69 -9.80
CA LYS A 43 -3.33 7.71 -11.18
C LYS A 43 -3.73 8.99 -11.90
N GLU A 44 -4.97 9.45 -11.71
CA GLU A 44 -5.50 10.68 -12.31
C GLU A 44 -4.73 11.93 -11.86
N ILE A 45 -4.46 12.05 -10.56
CA ILE A 45 -3.72 13.19 -9.99
C ILE A 45 -2.19 13.06 -10.12
N GLY A 46 -1.69 12.02 -10.78
CA GLY A 46 -0.25 11.77 -10.98
C GLY A 46 0.52 11.37 -9.71
N LEU A 47 -0.17 11.00 -8.63
CA LEU A 47 0.43 10.59 -7.36
C LEU A 47 1.04 9.18 -7.48
N GLY A 48 2.34 9.13 -7.75
CA GLY A 48 3.07 7.87 -7.95
C GLY A 48 3.87 7.82 -9.25
N SER A 49 3.66 8.77 -10.17
CA SER A 49 4.52 8.97 -11.34
C SER A 49 5.78 9.74 -10.94
N ARG A 50 6.63 9.12 -10.11
CA ARG A 50 8.06 9.45 -10.15
C ARG A 50 8.62 8.65 -11.31
N THR A 51 8.71 9.31 -12.45
CA THR A 51 9.64 9.05 -13.53
C THR A 51 11.05 8.88 -12.96
N ARG A 52 11.35 7.72 -12.37
CA ARG A 52 12.71 7.23 -12.22
C ARG A 52 13.08 6.72 -13.59
N VAL A 53 13.44 7.64 -14.49
CA VAL A 53 14.34 7.30 -15.59
C VAL A 53 15.65 6.93 -14.92
N ALA A 54 15.76 5.69 -14.47
CA ALA A 54 17.06 5.08 -14.24
C ALA A 54 17.69 5.01 -15.63
N LYS A 55 18.49 6.03 -15.97
CA LYS A 55 19.33 6.03 -17.16
C LYS A 55 20.09 4.70 -17.19
N PRO A 56 20.11 3.96 -18.32
CA PRO A 56 20.87 2.72 -18.39
C PRO A 56 22.35 3.06 -18.23
N LYS A 57 23.00 2.54 -17.18
CA LYS A 57 24.46 2.60 -17.09
C LYS A 57 25.04 1.65 -18.13
N LYS A 58 25.34 2.20 -19.32
CA LYS A 58 26.16 1.56 -20.36
C LYS A 58 27.60 2.10 -20.22
N GLY A 59 28.56 1.20 -20.00
CA GLY A 59 30.00 1.54 -19.95
C GLY A 59 30.81 0.55 -19.10
N LYS A 60 31.06 -0.66 -19.60
CA LYS A 60 32.36 -1.13 -20.14
C LYS A 60 33.39 -1.49 -19.06
N ASN A 61 33.38 -2.77 -18.63
CA ASN A 61 34.62 -3.45 -18.29
C ASN A 61 35.09 -4.16 -19.56
N ALA A 62 36.25 -3.78 -20.07
CA ALA A 62 36.96 -4.50 -21.10
C ALA A 62 38.46 -4.36 -20.83
N ALA A 63 39.10 -5.52 -20.65
CA ALA A 63 40.52 -5.87 -20.79
C ALA A 63 41.56 -5.00 -20.09
#